data_AF-A0A1A0RBA1-F1
#
_entry.id   AF-A0A1A0RBA1-F1
#
_cell.length_a   1.000
_cell.length_b   1.000
_cell.length_c   1.000
_cell.angle_alpha   90.00
_cell.angle_beta   90.00
_cell.angle_gamma   90.00
#
_symmetry.space_group_name_H-M   'P 1'
#
loop_
_entity.id
_entity.type
_entity.pdbx_description
1 polymer ?
#
loop_
_entity_poly.entity_id
_entity_poly.type
_entity_poly.pdbx_seq_one_letter_code
_entity_poly.pdbx_strand_id
1 'polypeptide(L)'
;MTTSVRPGGGSANAARRDAFSERLLKGSVRKSYAPVVDIDWQAPIDPDKFFLPPRIVSLYGTPLWDSMSRAEQIELSREELANTLSAGIWFENILNQSLLRKMMHQDPTSNSTHYELTELGDETRHMVMFGKAIDKIGAKPVRPRLYQRMIINSLPFFFRGSVLWVAALIGEEIFDSLQRQMMDDPELQPMVQRLMRIHVTEEARHIQFARDGLRGRTPSMRWYQRVWVANLNGVGGFFFRYLFTNKVQYARVGLDARAARRMARASAHRREVQISGFAPLAAFLEEVGLMGRIGRRMWRRSGFLPAKAPRGLTGPAGPDAGSEEGVTEEVYDGLAILDNGDGDRRVHVRLAGHLDPIDGRYHWQGTILDAPSTVTPGPVRLTIGTRTVEARITERTSQGTHSIAGVGEPPFELDGADEAGVSAAG
;
A
#
# COMPACT_ATOMS: atom_id res chain seq x y z
N MET A 1 39.56 -14.03 1.45
CA MET A 1 39.76 -13.03 0.37
C MET A 1 39.27 -11.69 0.88
N THR A 2 40.19 -10.85 1.33
CA THR A 2 39.95 -9.54 1.94
C THR A 2 40.03 -8.46 0.87
N THR A 3 38.89 -7.97 0.42
CA THR A 3 38.84 -6.74 -0.38
C THR A 3 38.32 -5.64 0.54
N SER A 4 39.17 -4.68 0.88
CA SER A 4 38.79 -3.45 1.56
C SER A 4 37.74 -2.74 0.69
N VAL A 5 36.54 -2.53 1.25
CA VAL A 5 35.51 -1.70 0.63
C VAL A 5 36.04 -0.27 0.65
N ARG A 6 36.43 0.25 -0.52
CA ARG A 6 36.79 1.67 -0.66
C ARG A 6 35.56 2.53 -0.35
N PRO A 7 35.70 3.61 0.46
CA PRO A 7 34.63 4.58 0.61
C PRO A 7 34.46 5.31 -0.72
N GLY A 8 33.47 4.90 -1.51
CA GLY A 8 33.14 5.55 -2.78
C GLY A 8 32.56 6.93 -2.54
N GLY A 9 33.11 7.94 -3.23
CA GLY A 9 32.66 9.33 -3.19
C GLY A 9 31.15 9.46 -3.50
N GLY A 10 30.36 9.66 -2.44
CA GLY A 10 28.92 9.88 -2.47
C GLY A 10 28.39 10.33 -1.10
N SER A 11 29.19 11.09 -0.34
CA SER A 11 29.04 11.22 1.12
C SER A 11 27.71 11.82 1.56
N ALA A 12 27.14 12.79 0.82
CA ALA A 12 25.86 13.40 1.19
C ALA A 12 24.66 12.45 1.00
N ASN A 13 24.66 11.65 -0.07
CA ASN A 13 23.57 10.71 -0.35
C ASN A 13 23.66 9.47 0.56
N ALA A 14 24.88 9.00 0.83
CA ALA A 14 25.13 7.95 1.80
C ALA A 14 24.72 8.36 3.23
N ALA A 15 25.10 9.56 3.67
CA ALA A 15 24.71 10.09 4.99
C ALA A 15 23.20 10.30 5.12
N ARG A 16 22.53 10.80 4.06
CA ARG A 16 21.06 10.97 4.06
C ARG A 16 20.33 9.64 4.15
N ARG A 17 20.82 8.61 3.43
CA ARG A 17 20.29 7.24 3.50
C ARG A 17 20.52 6.61 4.87
N ASP A 18 21.68 6.85 5.47
CA ASP A 18 22.02 6.31 6.79
C ASP A 18 21.12 6.90 7.89
N ALA A 19 20.90 8.21 7.87
CA ALA A 19 19.96 8.89 8.77
C ALA A 19 18.49 8.48 8.56
N PHE A 20 18.10 8.17 7.32
CA PHE A 20 16.77 7.60 7.04
C PHE A 20 16.64 6.18 7.61
N SER A 21 17.65 5.33 7.41
CA SER A 21 17.70 3.96 7.94
C SER A 21 17.69 3.95 9.47
N GLU A 22 18.39 4.88 10.12
CA GLU A 22 18.36 5.05 11.57
C GLU A 22 16.95 5.35 12.11
N ARG A 23 16.18 6.21 11.42
CA ARG A 23 14.79 6.49 11.79
C ARG A 23 13.92 5.25 11.66
N LEU A 24 14.08 4.47 10.59
CA LEU A 24 13.33 3.24 10.40
C LEU A 24 13.69 2.19 11.46
N LEU A 25 14.98 2.02 11.79
CA LEU A 25 15.44 1.14 12.88
C LEU A 25 14.79 1.49 14.22
N LYS A 26 14.77 2.79 14.58
CA LYS A 26 14.08 3.26 15.79
C LYS A 26 12.58 2.96 15.74
N GLY A 27 11.97 3.03 14.56
CA GLY A 27 10.58 2.64 14.33
C GLY A 27 10.34 1.14 14.51
N SER A 28 11.22 0.28 13.99
CA SER A 28 11.10 -1.18 14.09
C SER A 28 11.12 -1.66 15.54
N VAL A 29 11.96 -1.07 16.40
CA VAL A 29 11.97 -1.43 17.84
C VAL A 29 10.64 -1.12 18.54
N ARG A 30 9.92 -0.08 18.11
CA ARG A 30 8.64 0.33 18.72
C ARG A 30 7.41 -0.40 18.16
N LYS A 31 7.50 -0.91 16.93
CA LYS A 31 6.38 -1.52 16.18
C LYS A 31 6.80 -2.83 15.50
N SER A 32 7.57 -3.66 16.20
CA SER A 32 7.82 -5.05 15.81
C SER A 32 6.89 -5.95 16.60
N TYR A 33 6.14 -6.77 15.89
CA TYR A 33 5.20 -7.72 16.49
C TYR A 33 5.84 -9.10 16.56
N ALA A 34 5.48 -9.87 17.58
CA ALA A 34 5.75 -11.29 17.66
C ALA A 34 4.45 -12.02 17.26
N PRO A 35 4.32 -12.54 16.02
CA PRO A 35 3.06 -13.13 15.54
C PRO A 35 2.52 -14.28 16.39
N VAL A 36 3.40 -14.94 17.17
CA VAL A 36 3.00 -15.99 18.12
C VAL A 36 2.16 -15.45 19.27
N VAL A 37 2.40 -14.22 19.70
CA VAL A 37 1.75 -13.56 20.84
C VAL A 37 0.66 -12.58 20.38
N ASP A 38 0.90 -11.88 19.28
CA ASP A 38 0.03 -10.78 18.83
C ASP A 38 -1.27 -11.22 18.14
N ILE A 39 -1.43 -12.52 17.89
CA ILE A 39 -2.65 -13.11 17.34
C ILE A 39 -3.13 -14.19 18.32
N ASP A 40 -4.40 -14.11 18.71
CA ASP A 40 -5.05 -15.18 19.45
C ASP A 40 -5.32 -16.37 18.53
N TRP A 41 -4.34 -17.27 18.44
CA TRP A 41 -4.44 -18.51 17.66
C TRP A 41 -5.41 -19.52 18.27
N GLN A 42 -5.87 -19.34 19.52
CA GLN A 42 -6.80 -20.24 20.18
C GLN A 42 -8.27 -19.83 19.99
N ALA A 43 -8.53 -18.55 19.67
CA ALA A 43 -9.85 -18.06 19.33
C ALA A 43 -10.56 -18.96 18.29
N PRO A 44 -11.86 -19.26 18.48
CA PRO A 44 -12.61 -20.06 17.52
C PRO A 44 -12.77 -19.31 16.19
N ILE A 45 -12.83 -20.08 15.10
CA ILE A 45 -13.20 -19.54 13.78
C ILE A 45 -14.72 -19.38 13.75
N ASP A 46 -15.18 -18.19 13.37
CA ASP A 46 -16.61 -17.92 13.21
C ASP A 46 -17.10 -18.55 11.89
N PRO A 47 -18.05 -19.50 11.91
CA PRO A 47 -18.48 -20.19 10.70
C PRO A 47 -19.18 -19.29 9.67
N ASP A 48 -19.69 -18.13 10.08
CA ASP A 48 -20.49 -17.23 9.23
C ASP A 48 -19.68 -16.06 8.64
N LYS A 49 -18.40 -15.97 9.03
CA LYS A 49 -17.47 -14.92 8.57
C LYS A 49 -16.53 -15.39 7.47
N PHE A 50 -16.24 -14.47 6.56
CA PHE A 50 -15.31 -14.69 5.46
C PHE A 50 -13.85 -14.60 5.90
N PHE A 51 -12.97 -15.21 5.10
CA PHE A 51 -11.52 -15.10 5.22
C PHE A 51 -10.91 -14.03 4.31
N LEU A 52 -11.68 -13.55 3.33
CA LEU A 52 -11.45 -12.34 2.54
C LEU A 52 -12.80 -11.67 2.34
N PRO A 53 -12.94 -10.34 2.46
CA PRO A 53 -14.23 -9.71 2.26
C PRO A 53 -14.84 -10.05 0.90
N PRO A 54 -16.18 -10.17 0.80
CA PRO A 54 -16.86 -10.55 -0.45
C PRO A 54 -16.37 -9.76 -1.66
N ARG A 55 -16.29 -8.43 -1.53
CA ARG A 55 -15.86 -7.54 -2.62
C ARG A 55 -14.45 -7.84 -3.16
N ILE A 56 -13.59 -8.52 -2.40
CA ILE A 56 -12.23 -8.86 -2.83
C ILE A 56 -12.18 -10.26 -3.47
N VAL A 57 -13.12 -11.15 -3.16
CA VAL A 57 -13.16 -12.52 -3.68
C VAL A 57 -13.30 -12.52 -5.20
N SER A 58 -12.55 -13.38 -5.89
CA SER A 58 -12.35 -13.26 -7.34
C SER A 58 -13.61 -13.45 -8.19
N LEU A 59 -14.63 -14.13 -7.66
CA LEU A 59 -15.92 -14.36 -8.33
C LEU A 59 -16.99 -13.34 -7.94
N TYR A 60 -16.74 -12.43 -7.01
CA TYR A 60 -17.75 -11.45 -6.58
C TYR A 60 -18.31 -10.64 -7.76
N GLY A 61 -19.63 -10.42 -7.76
CA GLY A 61 -20.35 -9.72 -8.81
C GLY A 61 -20.44 -10.51 -10.13
N THR A 62 -20.38 -11.84 -10.09
CA THR A 62 -20.55 -12.70 -11.26
C THR A 62 -21.71 -13.68 -11.08
N PRO A 63 -22.34 -14.17 -12.17
CA PRO A 63 -23.46 -15.10 -12.05
C PRO A 63 -23.18 -16.38 -11.25
N LEU A 64 -21.94 -16.90 -11.26
CA LEU A 64 -21.58 -18.07 -10.45
C LEU A 64 -21.58 -17.72 -8.95
N TRP A 65 -21.11 -16.53 -8.59
CA TRP A 65 -21.13 -16.09 -7.19
C TRP A 65 -22.56 -15.94 -6.67
N ASP A 66 -23.44 -15.36 -7.49
CA ASP A 66 -24.85 -15.20 -7.15
C ASP A 66 -25.58 -16.54 -7.01
N SER A 67 -25.11 -17.58 -7.70
CA SER A 67 -25.63 -18.96 -7.57
C SER A 67 -25.02 -19.77 -6.43
N MET A 68 -23.90 -19.31 -5.84
CA MET A 68 -23.24 -20.01 -4.74
C MET A 68 -24.00 -19.79 -3.43
N SER A 69 -24.09 -20.83 -2.63
CA SER A 69 -24.52 -20.72 -1.24
C SER A 69 -23.54 -19.88 -0.43
N ARG A 70 -24.00 -19.31 0.69
CA ARG A 70 -23.14 -18.57 1.62
C ARG A 70 -21.93 -19.39 2.10
N ALA A 71 -22.13 -20.69 2.35
CA ALA A 71 -21.06 -21.60 2.74
C ALA A 71 -20.00 -21.77 1.64
N GLU A 72 -20.42 -21.91 0.37
CA GLU A 72 -19.49 -21.98 -0.77
C GLU A 72 -18.73 -20.66 -0.97
N GLN A 73 -19.39 -19.51 -0.73
CA GLN A 73 -18.75 -18.19 -0.81
C GLN A 73 -17.67 -18.03 0.27
N ILE A 74 -17.97 -18.43 1.52
CA ILE A 74 -17.01 -18.42 2.63
C ILE A 74 -15.86 -19.38 2.34
N GLU A 75 -16.15 -20.59 1.86
CA GLU A 75 -15.15 -21.60 1.51
C GLU A 75 -14.22 -21.11 0.38
N LEU A 76 -14.77 -20.44 -0.64
CA LEU A 76 -13.96 -19.81 -1.68
C LEU A 76 -13.04 -18.73 -1.11
N SER A 77 -13.53 -17.87 -0.21
CA SER A 77 -12.68 -16.86 0.43
C SER A 77 -11.53 -17.48 1.23
N ARG A 78 -11.78 -18.63 1.88
CA ARG A 78 -10.79 -19.40 2.65
C ARG A 78 -9.68 -19.93 1.74
N GLU A 79 -10.04 -20.53 0.61
CA GLU A 79 -9.09 -21.08 -0.36
C GLU A 79 -8.31 -19.99 -1.11
N GLU A 80 -8.93 -18.83 -1.37
CA GLU A 80 -8.25 -17.66 -1.95
C GLU A 80 -7.26 -17.01 -0.98
N LEU A 81 -7.62 -16.91 0.31
CA LEU A 81 -6.69 -16.48 1.36
C LEU A 81 -5.51 -17.45 1.43
N ALA A 82 -5.77 -18.76 1.50
CA ALA A 82 -4.72 -19.77 1.59
C ALA A 82 -3.75 -19.72 0.40
N ASN A 83 -4.25 -19.54 -0.82
CA ASN A 83 -3.42 -19.35 -2.01
C ASN A 83 -2.55 -18.08 -1.91
N THR A 84 -3.11 -16.98 -1.42
CA THR A 84 -2.42 -15.70 -1.27
C THR A 84 -1.32 -15.77 -0.21
N LEU A 85 -1.64 -16.27 0.99
CA LEU A 85 -0.66 -16.46 2.07
C LEU A 85 0.44 -17.45 1.67
N SER A 86 0.09 -18.53 0.96
CA SER A 86 1.09 -19.48 0.44
C SER A 86 2.06 -18.79 -0.51
N ALA A 87 1.57 -17.91 -1.39
CA ALA A 87 2.44 -17.15 -2.29
C ALA A 87 3.30 -16.12 -1.56
N GLY A 88 2.76 -15.47 -0.52
CA GLY A 88 3.50 -14.57 0.38
C GLY A 88 4.74 -15.25 0.97
N ILE A 89 4.57 -16.44 1.56
CA ILE A 89 5.69 -17.22 2.13
C ILE A 89 6.83 -17.43 1.11
N TRP A 90 6.49 -17.75 -0.15
CA TRP A 90 7.52 -17.95 -1.18
C TRP A 90 8.15 -16.64 -1.62
N PHE A 91 7.37 -15.56 -1.67
CA PHE A 91 7.84 -14.23 -2.03
C PHE A 91 8.83 -13.68 -0.98
N GLU A 92 8.47 -13.72 0.30
CA GLU A 92 9.33 -13.32 1.41
C GLU A 92 10.64 -14.13 1.42
N ASN A 93 10.56 -15.43 1.16
CA ASN A 93 11.76 -16.27 1.02
C ASN A 93 12.66 -15.87 -0.17
N ILE A 94 12.09 -15.38 -1.28
CA ILE A 94 12.88 -14.85 -2.42
C ILE A 94 13.56 -13.53 -2.02
N LEU A 95 12.86 -12.66 -1.31
CA LEU A 95 13.41 -11.40 -0.79
C LEU A 95 14.55 -11.67 0.19
N ASN A 96 14.35 -12.54 1.17
CA ASN A 96 15.36 -12.95 2.15
C ASN A 96 16.64 -13.45 1.47
N GLN A 97 16.50 -14.33 0.48
CA GLN A 97 17.63 -14.81 -0.32
C GLN A 97 18.34 -13.72 -1.13
N SER A 98 17.62 -12.68 -1.53
CA SER A 98 18.16 -11.57 -2.31
C SER A 98 18.86 -10.54 -1.41
N LEU A 99 18.27 -10.22 -0.25
CA LEU A 99 18.86 -9.36 0.79
C LEU A 99 20.14 -9.98 1.34
N LEU A 100 20.14 -11.27 1.70
CA LEU A 100 21.34 -11.98 2.17
C LEU A 100 22.47 -11.97 1.14
N ARG A 101 22.15 -12.13 -0.16
CA ARG A 101 23.15 -12.01 -1.23
C ARG A 101 23.67 -10.60 -1.39
N LYS A 102 22.81 -9.59 -1.25
CA LYS A 102 23.17 -8.18 -1.40
C LYS A 102 24.10 -7.71 -0.27
N MET A 103 23.82 -8.15 0.96
CA MET A 103 24.62 -7.86 2.15
C MET A 103 26.10 -8.24 1.97
N MET A 104 26.42 -9.30 1.21
CA MET A 104 27.80 -9.71 0.91
C MET A 104 28.64 -8.63 0.18
N HIS A 105 28.00 -7.58 -0.31
CA HIS A 105 28.63 -6.48 -1.03
C HIS A 105 28.46 -5.12 -0.33
N GLN A 106 28.02 -5.10 0.93
CA GLN A 106 27.76 -3.90 1.71
C GLN A 106 28.66 -3.84 2.95
N ASP A 107 28.81 -2.64 3.51
CA ASP A 107 29.45 -2.43 4.80
C ASP A 107 28.53 -2.99 5.91
N PRO A 108 28.97 -4.02 6.66
CA PRO A 108 28.15 -4.64 7.70
C PRO A 108 27.90 -3.71 8.89
N THR A 109 28.63 -2.60 9.02
CA THR A 109 28.49 -1.65 10.13
C THR A 109 27.50 -0.50 9.84
N SER A 110 27.06 -0.35 8.58
CA SER A 110 26.16 0.74 8.19
C SER A 110 24.73 0.53 8.71
N ASN A 111 24.02 1.62 9.02
CA ASN A 111 22.61 1.52 9.46
C ASN A 111 21.71 0.96 8.36
N SER A 112 22.06 1.20 7.10
CA SER A 112 21.33 0.60 5.98
C SER A 112 21.42 -0.93 5.96
N THR A 113 22.58 -1.51 6.30
CA THR A 113 22.74 -2.97 6.39
C THR A 113 22.03 -3.52 7.62
N HIS A 114 22.13 -2.84 8.77
CA HIS A 114 21.39 -3.24 9.98
C HIS A 114 19.87 -3.20 9.77
N TYR A 115 19.37 -2.22 9.02
CA TYR A 115 17.95 -2.15 8.68
C TYR A 115 17.54 -3.29 7.75
N GLU A 116 18.32 -3.61 6.71
CA GLU A 116 18.05 -4.77 5.84
C GLU A 116 18.02 -6.11 6.61
N LEU A 117 18.84 -6.26 7.66
CA LEU A 117 18.80 -7.43 8.55
C LEU A 117 17.56 -7.41 9.47
N THR A 118 17.06 -6.23 9.80
CA THR A 118 15.80 -6.07 10.53
C THR A 118 14.62 -6.47 9.66
N GLU A 119 14.59 -6.02 8.40
CA GLU A 119 13.60 -6.44 7.39
C GLU A 119 13.62 -7.96 7.24
N LEU A 120 14.79 -8.57 7.02
CA LEU A 120 14.95 -10.02 6.98
C LEU A 120 14.31 -10.72 8.21
N GLY A 121 14.46 -10.13 9.40
CA GLY A 121 13.84 -10.62 10.62
C GLY A 121 12.31 -10.51 10.61
N ASP A 122 11.76 -9.35 10.20
CA ASP A 122 10.32 -9.13 10.03
C ASP A 122 9.75 -10.14 9.02
N GLU A 123 10.41 -10.34 7.87
CA GLU A 123 9.97 -11.30 6.84
C GLU A 123 9.92 -12.74 7.35
N THR A 124 10.92 -13.18 8.14
CA THR A 124 10.84 -14.53 8.72
C THR A 124 9.66 -14.70 9.68
N ARG A 125 9.27 -13.63 10.39
CA ARG A 125 8.08 -13.63 11.26
C ARG A 125 6.80 -13.66 10.45
N HIS A 126 6.73 -12.91 9.34
CA HIS A 126 5.60 -12.97 8.41
C HIS A 126 5.40 -14.39 7.84
N MET A 127 6.49 -15.04 7.40
CA MET A 127 6.43 -16.42 6.89
C MET A 127 5.84 -17.39 7.93
N VAL A 128 6.25 -17.26 9.19
CA VAL A 128 5.69 -18.06 10.31
C VAL A 128 4.22 -17.72 10.52
N MET A 129 3.87 -16.44 10.55
CA MET A 129 2.50 -15.96 10.71
C MET A 129 1.56 -16.52 9.64
N PHE A 130 1.97 -16.45 8.38
CA PHE A 130 1.21 -16.98 7.25
C PHE A 130 1.07 -18.50 7.32
N GLY A 131 2.14 -19.21 7.70
CA GLY A 131 2.10 -20.65 7.92
C GLY A 131 1.08 -21.06 8.99
N LYS A 132 1.10 -20.37 10.14
CA LYS A 132 0.16 -20.61 11.24
C LYS A 132 -1.29 -20.27 10.84
N ALA A 133 -1.50 -19.20 10.07
CA ALA A 133 -2.82 -18.84 9.57
C ALA A 133 -3.38 -19.90 8.62
N ILE A 134 -2.59 -20.41 7.67
CA ILE A 134 -3.01 -21.49 6.76
C ILE A 134 -3.42 -22.75 7.54
N ASP A 135 -2.63 -23.12 8.56
CA ASP A 135 -2.92 -24.27 9.43
C ASP A 135 -4.21 -24.04 10.24
N LYS A 136 -4.36 -22.88 10.88
CA LYS A 136 -5.52 -22.51 11.70
C LYS A 136 -6.84 -22.50 10.93
N ILE A 137 -6.84 -22.09 9.67
CA ILE A 137 -8.04 -22.13 8.81
C ILE A 137 -8.27 -23.50 8.16
N GLY A 138 -7.47 -24.52 8.51
CA GLY A 138 -7.58 -25.87 7.97
C GLY A 138 -7.34 -25.96 6.47
N ALA A 139 -6.61 -25.01 5.87
CA ALA A 139 -6.35 -24.99 4.44
C ALA A 139 -5.08 -25.76 4.09
N LYS A 140 -5.07 -26.36 2.88
CA LYS A 140 -3.84 -26.96 2.35
C LYS A 140 -3.00 -25.89 1.66
N PRO A 141 -1.74 -25.65 2.04
CA PRO A 141 -0.92 -24.65 1.37
C PRO A 141 -0.74 -24.97 -0.12
N VAL A 142 -0.70 -23.94 -0.95
CA VAL A 142 -0.47 -24.07 -2.39
C VAL A 142 1.05 -24.15 -2.63
N ARG A 143 1.51 -25.31 -3.09
CA ARG A 143 2.94 -25.56 -3.33
C ARG A 143 3.28 -25.41 -4.82
N PRO A 144 4.38 -24.71 -5.16
CA PRO A 144 4.84 -24.63 -6.54
C PRO A 144 5.28 -26.01 -7.05
N ARG A 145 5.02 -26.27 -8.33
CA ARG A 145 5.52 -27.47 -9.03
C ARG A 145 7.04 -27.43 -9.15
N LEU A 146 7.67 -28.58 -9.45
CA LEU A 146 9.14 -28.67 -9.54
C LEU A 146 9.76 -27.60 -10.45
N TYR A 147 9.23 -27.42 -11.67
CA TYR A 147 9.73 -26.40 -12.60
C TYR A 147 9.52 -24.97 -12.06
N GLN A 148 8.43 -24.70 -11.33
CA GLN A 148 8.19 -23.40 -10.71
C GLN A 148 9.18 -23.15 -9.57
N ARG A 149 9.51 -24.18 -8.78
CA ARG A 149 10.55 -24.11 -7.74
C ARG A 149 11.93 -23.82 -8.35
N MET A 150 12.25 -24.44 -9.48
CA MET A 150 13.49 -24.14 -10.22
C MET A 150 13.53 -22.66 -10.65
N ILE A 151 12.43 -22.13 -11.20
CA ILE A 151 12.34 -20.71 -11.56
C ILE A 151 12.49 -19.82 -10.31
N ILE A 152 11.70 -20.08 -9.26
CA ILE A 152 11.72 -19.33 -7.99
C ILE A 152 13.13 -19.26 -7.40
N ASN A 153 13.82 -20.39 -7.32
CA ASN A 153 15.20 -20.45 -6.78
C ASN A 153 16.23 -19.76 -7.68
N SER A 154 15.90 -19.50 -8.96
CA SER A 154 16.76 -18.74 -9.86
C SER A 154 16.59 -17.21 -9.72
N LEU A 155 15.42 -16.74 -9.28
CA LEU A 155 15.10 -15.31 -9.22
C LEU A 155 16.07 -14.47 -8.36
N PRO A 156 16.54 -14.92 -7.18
CA PRO A 156 17.50 -14.16 -6.38
C PRO A 156 18.82 -13.86 -7.09
N PHE A 157 19.18 -14.63 -8.13
CA PHE A 157 20.37 -14.36 -8.94
C PHE A 157 20.16 -13.21 -9.93
N PHE A 158 18.91 -12.82 -10.21
CA PHE A 158 18.58 -11.70 -11.10
C PHE A 158 18.12 -10.46 -10.33
N PHE A 159 17.60 -10.63 -9.11
CA PHE A 159 17.15 -9.55 -8.24
C PHE A 159 18.32 -8.83 -7.59
N ARG A 160 18.99 -7.97 -8.37
CA ARG A 160 20.09 -7.11 -7.92
C ARG A 160 19.82 -5.65 -8.22
N GLY A 161 20.46 -4.76 -7.45
CA GLY A 161 20.39 -3.32 -7.68
C GLY A 161 18.94 -2.82 -7.63
N SER A 162 18.51 -2.09 -8.66
CA SER A 162 17.15 -1.55 -8.73
C SER A 162 16.09 -2.57 -9.13
N VAL A 163 16.47 -3.72 -9.69
CA VAL A 163 15.53 -4.81 -9.98
C VAL A 163 14.96 -5.38 -8.69
N LEU A 164 15.83 -5.57 -7.68
CA LEU A 164 15.42 -6.05 -6.38
C LEU A 164 14.35 -5.13 -5.78
N TRP A 165 14.61 -3.82 -5.73
CA TRP A 165 13.66 -2.87 -5.14
C TRP A 165 12.34 -2.79 -5.92
N VAL A 166 12.40 -2.80 -7.26
CA VAL A 166 11.17 -2.83 -8.07
C VAL A 166 10.41 -4.14 -7.86
N ALA A 167 11.09 -5.28 -7.76
CA ALA A 167 10.47 -6.56 -7.49
C ALA A 167 9.84 -6.63 -6.08
N ALA A 168 10.53 -6.09 -5.08
CA ALA A 168 10.04 -5.93 -3.71
C ALA A 168 8.73 -5.12 -3.70
N LEU A 169 8.75 -3.90 -4.25
CA LEU A 169 7.55 -3.05 -4.35
C LEU A 169 6.40 -3.68 -5.12
N ILE A 170 6.69 -4.39 -6.21
CA ILE A 170 5.65 -5.11 -6.97
C ILE A 170 4.98 -6.18 -6.11
N GLY A 171 5.73 -6.89 -5.28
CA GLY A 171 5.18 -7.86 -4.35
C GLY A 171 4.42 -7.20 -3.21
N GLU A 172 5.10 -6.34 -2.46
CA GLU A 172 4.63 -5.77 -1.19
C GLU A 172 3.49 -4.77 -1.39
N GLU A 173 3.63 -3.81 -2.30
CA GLU A 173 2.73 -2.65 -2.35
C GLU A 173 1.33 -3.00 -2.89
N ILE A 174 1.24 -3.97 -3.80
CA ILE A 174 -0.06 -4.47 -4.31
C ILE A 174 -0.80 -5.20 -3.18
N PHE A 175 -0.09 -6.00 -2.37
CA PHE A 175 -0.70 -6.67 -1.23
C PHE A 175 -1.08 -5.68 -0.13
N ASP A 176 -0.19 -4.75 0.22
CA ASP A 176 -0.43 -3.70 1.22
C ASP A 176 -1.69 -2.90 0.89
N SER A 177 -1.84 -2.44 -0.37
CA SER A 177 -3.01 -1.70 -0.80
C SER A 177 -4.31 -2.52 -0.68
N LEU A 178 -4.27 -3.80 -1.06
CA LEU A 178 -5.44 -4.68 -0.92
C LEU A 178 -5.75 -4.94 0.56
N GLN A 179 -4.75 -5.17 1.41
CA GLN A 179 -4.90 -5.43 2.84
C GLN A 179 -5.50 -4.22 3.58
N ARG A 180 -5.05 -3.00 3.26
CA ARG A 180 -5.64 -1.75 3.78
C ARG A 180 -7.11 -1.59 3.43
N GLN A 181 -7.50 -1.98 2.22
CA GLN A 181 -8.90 -1.92 1.79
C GLN A 181 -9.80 -2.93 2.50
N MET A 182 -9.26 -3.96 3.18
CA MET A 182 -10.04 -5.07 3.73
C MET A 182 -9.96 -5.25 5.26
N MET A 183 -8.98 -4.64 5.95
CA MET A 183 -8.70 -4.97 7.35
C MET A 183 -9.79 -4.56 8.35
N ASP A 184 -10.62 -3.57 8.02
CA ASP A 184 -11.70 -3.07 8.88
C ASP A 184 -13.08 -3.59 8.45
N ASP A 185 -13.11 -4.62 7.59
CA ASP A 185 -14.35 -5.22 7.12
C ASP A 185 -15.04 -6.05 8.23
N PRO A 186 -16.32 -5.79 8.56
CA PRO A 186 -17.01 -6.45 9.65
C PRO A 186 -17.29 -7.94 9.39
N GLU A 187 -17.35 -8.36 8.13
CA GLU A 187 -17.57 -9.75 7.73
C GLU A 187 -16.28 -10.60 7.76
N LEU A 188 -15.12 -9.97 7.97
CA LEU A 188 -13.83 -10.65 8.01
C LEU A 188 -13.57 -11.30 9.38
N GLN A 189 -12.95 -12.49 9.37
CA GLN A 189 -12.47 -13.15 10.60
C GLN A 189 -11.57 -12.21 11.42
N PRO A 190 -11.82 -12.02 12.74
CA PRO A 190 -11.00 -11.14 13.58
C PRO A 190 -9.50 -11.51 13.57
N MET A 191 -9.18 -12.81 13.53
CA MET A 191 -7.80 -13.29 13.40
C MET A 191 -7.14 -12.81 12.10
N VAL A 192 -7.89 -12.82 10.98
CA VAL A 192 -7.38 -12.37 9.68
C VAL A 192 -7.21 -10.86 9.66
N GLN A 193 -8.14 -10.10 10.26
CA GLN A 193 -7.98 -8.65 10.44
C GLN A 193 -6.70 -8.32 11.23
N ARG A 194 -6.45 -9.01 12.35
CA ARG A 194 -5.25 -8.82 13.18
C ARG A 194 -3.98 -9.16 12.40
N LEU A 195 -3.98 -10.28 11.67
CA LEU A 195 -2.86 -10.68 10.80
C LEU A 195 -2.55 -9.61 9.75
N MET A 196 -3.57 -9.08 9.07
CA MET A 196 -3.38 -8.03 8.06
C MET A 196 -2.88 -6.74 8.68
N ARG A 197 -3.39 -6.34 9.85
CA ARG A 197 -2.95 -5.13 10.56
C ARG A 197 -1.48 -5.21 10.97
N ILE A 198 -1.03 -6.35 11.46
CA ILE A 198 0.38 -6.59 11.80
C ILE A 198 1.23 -6.45 10.54
N HIS A 199 0.94 -7.25 9.50
CA HIS A 199 1.69 -7.26 8.24
C HIS A 199 1.79 -5.88 7.60
N VAL A 200 0.66 -5.17 7.44
CA VAL A 200 0.61 -3.82 6.85
C VAL A 200 1.41 -2.79 7.65
N THR A 201 1.44 -2.91 8.98
CA THR A 201 2.20 -1.99 9.84
C THR A 201 3.70 -2.18 9.69
N GLU A 202 4.14 -3.41 9.47
CA GLU A 202 5.54 -3.77 9.25
C GLU A 202 5.97 -3.44 7.81
N GLU A 203 5.18 -3.84 6.81
CA GLU A 203 5.44 -3.61 5.39
C GLU A 203 5.44 -2.14 4.97
N ALA A 204 4.72 -1.26 5.67
CA ALA A 204 4.78 0.17 5.42
C ALA A 204 6.22 0.70 5.46
N ARG A 205 7.07 0.13 6.33
CA ARG A 205 8.48 0.52 6.45
C ARG A 205 9.32 -0.05 5.30
N HIS A 206 9.08 -1.30 4.91
CA HIS A 206 9.77 -1.96 3.79
C HIS A 206 9.51 -1.23 2.47
N ILE A 207 8.23 -0.92 2.20
CA ILE A 207 7.81 -0.12 1.05
C ILE A 207 8.49 1.25 1.05
N GLN A 208 8.52 1.94 2.20
CA GLN A 208 9.17 3.25 2.29
C GLN A 208 10.67 3.16 2.00
N PHE A 209 11.35 2.13 2.50
CA PHE A 209 12.76 1.89 2.27
C PHE A 209 13.09 1.54 0.82
N ALA A 210 12.28 0.69 0.19
CA ALA A 210 12.42 0.35 -1.23
C ALA A 210 12.16 1.57 -2.13
N ARG A 211 11.15 2.40 -1.82
CA ARG A 211 10.86 3.66 -2.53
C ARG A 211 12.00 4.66 -2.42
N ASP A 212 12.54 4.90 -1.22
CA ASP A 212 13.72 5.76 -1.02
C ASP A 212 14.93 5.24 -1.82
N GLY A 213 15.15 3.91 -1.75
CA GLY A 213 16.19 3.22 -2.51
C GLY A 213 16.10 3.44 -4.02
N LEU A 214 14.90 3.50 -4.59
CA LEU A 214 14.68 3.80 -6.01
C LEU A 214 14.78 5.29 -6.33
N ARG A 215 14.25 6.19 -5.50
CA ARG A 215 14.38 7.64 -5.71
C ARG A 215 15.85 8.07 -5.75
N GLY A 216 16.68 7.54 -4.85
CA GLY A 216 18.11 7.85 -4.83
C GLY A 216 18.92 7.27 -6.00
N ARG A 217 18.49 6.14 -6.57
CA ARG A 217 19.23 5.42 -7.64
C ARG A 217 18.78 5.78 -9.04
N THR A 218 17.50 6.10 -9.24
CA THR A 218 16.95 6.32 -10.59
C THR A 218 17.61 7.46 -11.35
N PRO A 219 17.94 8.62 -10.73
CA PRO A 219 18.62 9.72 -11.41
C PRO A 219 20.01 9.36 -11.95
N SER A 220 20.71 8.41 -11.32
CA SER A 220 22.06 7.98 -11.73
C SER A 220 22.07 6.71 -12.58
N MET A 221 20.90 6.15 -12.91
CA MET A 221 20.82 4.96 -13.77
C MET A 221 21.24 5.27 -15.19
N ARG A 222 22.02 4.37 -15.80
CA ARG A 222 22.27 4.40 -17.23
C ARG A 222 20.96 4.22 -17.99
N TRP A 223 20.81 4.91 -19.12
CA TRP A 223 19.54 4.95 -19.87
C TRP A 223 19.01 3.55 -20.24
N TYR A 224 19.89 2.62 -20.65
CA TYR A 224 19.48 1.27 -21.03
C TYR A 224 19.03 0.43 -19.82
N GLN A 225 19.65 0.63 -18.65
CA GLN A 225 19.22 -0.01 -17.40
C GLN A 225 17.84 0.52 -17.00
N ARG A 226 17.64 1.84 -17.08
CA ARG A 226 16.34 2.46 -16.82
C ARG A 226 15.27 1.92 -17.75
N VAL A 227 15.51 1.87 -19.06
CA VAL A 227 14.56 1.30 -20.03
C VAL A 227 14.25 -0.16 -19.71
N TRP A 228 15.26 -0.95 -19.37
CA TRP A 228 15.06 -2.36 -19.07
C TRP A 228 14.22 -2.56 -17.79
N VAL A 229 14.59 -1.93 -16.67
CA VAL A 229 13.81 -1.99 -15.42
C VAL A 229 12.40 -1.43 -15.60
N ALA A 230 12.26 -0.36 -16.38
CA ALA A 230 10.99 0.30 -16.63
C ALA A 230 9.99 -0.56 -17.44
N ASN A 231 10.47 -1.59 -18.15
CA ASN A 231 9.62 -2.48 -18.93
C ASN A 231 9.49 -3.87 -18.31
N LEU A 232 10.54 -4.37 -17.65
CA LEU A 232 10.55 -5.68 -17.01
C LEU A 232 9.46 -5.81 -15.94
N ASN A 233 9.18 -4.73 -15.19
CA ASN A 233 8.17 -4.75 -14.13
C ASN A 233 6.78 -5.19 -14.64
N GLY A 234 6.47 -4.97 -15.92
CA GLY A 234 5.21 -5.40 -16.54
C GLY A 234 4.95 -6.92 -16.47
N VAL A 235 6.00 -7.74 -16.30
CA VAL A 235 5.85 -9.20 -16.07
C VAL A 235 5.05 -9.48 -14.79
N GLY A 236 5.17 -8.61 -13.78
CA GLY A 236 4.44 -8.71 -12.52
C GLY A 236 2.93 -8.80 -12.73
N GLY A 237 2.37 -8.07 -13.69
CA GLY A 237 0.94 -8.10 -13.96
C GLY A 237 0.43 -9.47 -14.40
N PHE A 238 1.20 -10.21 -15.22
CA PHE A 238 0.81 -11.57 -15.60
C PHE A 238 0.95 -12.55 -14.43
N PHE A 239 1.96 -12.36 -13.58
CA PHE A 239 2.15 -13.13 -12.36
C PHE A 239 0.96 -12.95 -11.40
N PHE A 240 0.58 -11.71 -11.07
CA PHE A 240 -0.55 -11.44 -10.19
C PHE A 240 -1.89 -11.87 -10.78
N ARG A 241 -2.11 -11.66 -12.09
CA ARG A 241 -3.29 -12.21 -12.77
C ARG A 241 -3.33 -13.73 -12.71
N TYR A 242 -2.19 -14.41 -12.71
CA TYR A 242 -2.14 -15.86 -12.49
C TYR A 242 -2.47 -16.20 -11.03
N LEU A 243 -1.82 -15.52 -10.08
CA LEU A 243 -1.94 -15.76 -8.65
C LEU A 243 -3.38 -15.60 -8.15
N PHE A 244 -4.03 -14.48 -8.46
CA PHE A 244 -5.39 -14.17 -8.00
C PHE A 244 -6.48 -15.00 -8.68
N THR A 245 -6.14 -15.75 -9.73
CA THR A 245 -7.10 -16.62 -10.44
C THR A 245 -6.53 -18.02 -10.61
N ASN A 246 -5.81 -18.50 -9.60
CA ASN A 246 -5.21 -19.82 -9.62
C ASN A 246 -6.32 -20.87 -9.65
N LYS A 247 -6.21 -21.86 -10.55
CA LYS A 247 -7.24 -22.89 -10.71
C LYS A 247 -7.45 -23.73 -9.43
N VAL A 248 -6.41 -23.84 -8.61
CA VAL A 248 -6.44 -24.66 -7.40
C VAL A 248 -7.49 -24.17 -6.41
N GLN A 249 -7.65 -22.84 -6.24
CA GLN A 249 -8.63 -22.30 -5.29
C GLN A 249 -10.06 -22.70 -5.66
N TYR A 250 -10.44 -22.58 -6.94
CA TYR A 250 -11.78 -22.97 -7.42
C TYR A 250 -12.01 -24.49 -7.37
N ALA A 251 -10.99 -25.28 -7.74
CA ALA A 251 -11.10 -26.74 -7.77
C ALA A 251 -11.34 -27.32 -6.37
N ARG A 252 -10.79 -26.70 -5.32
CA ARG A 252 -10.93 -27.16 -3.93
C ARG A 252 -12.31 -26.91 -3.35
N VAL A 253 -12.99 -25.86 -3.81
CA VAL A 253 -14.40 -25.58 -3.48
C VAL A 253 -15.36 -26.51 -4.25
N GLY A 254 -14.87 -27.25 -5.25
CA GLY A 254 -15.69 -28.14 -6.09
C GLY A 254 -16.23 -27.49 -7.38
N LEU A 255 -15.81 -26.26 -7.69
CA LEU A 255 -16.21 -25.55 -8.91
C LEU A 255 -15.45 -26.05 -10.15
N ASP A 256 -16.01 -25.86 -11.36
CA ASP A 256 -15.22 -25.98 -12.60
C ASP A 256 -14.16 -24.87 -12.63
N ALA A 257 -12.95 -25.25 -12.25
CA ALA A 257 -11.83 -24.34 -12.13
C ALA A 257 -11.44 -23.63 -13.45
N ARG A 258 -11.76 -24.20 -14.62
CA ARG A 258 -11.53 -23.52 -15.90
C ARG A 258 -12.62 -22.48 -16.15
N ALA A 259 -13.89 -22.82 -15.93
CA ALA A 259 -15.01 -21.90 -16.10
C ALA A 259 -14.95 -20.74 -15.10
N ALA A 260 -14.81 -21.04 -13.80
CA ALA A 260 -14.70 -20.05 -12.73
C ALA A 260 -13.55 -19.07 -13.01
N ARG A 261 -12.36 -19.57 -13.37
CA ARG A 261 -11.22 -18.72 -13.73
C ARG A 261 -11.49 -17.82 -14.93
N ARG A 262 -12.16 -18.31 -15.97
CA ARG A 262 -12.49 -17.49 -17.15
C ARG A 262 -13.42 -16.35 -16.74
N MET A 263 -14.40 -16.64 -15.90
CA MET A 263 -15.38 -15.66 -15.44
C MET A 263 -14.77 -14.64 -14.49
N ALA A 264 -13.99 -15.05 -13.49
CA ALA A 264 -13.22 -14.16 -12.62
C ALA A 264 -12.33 -13.19 -13.42
N ARG A 265 -11.73 -13.66 -14.53
CA ARG A 265 -10.89 -12.86 -15.42
C ARG A 265 -11.65 -11.90 -16.33
N ALA A 266 -12.93 -12.15 -16.54
CA ALA A 266 -13.83 -11.33 -17.35
C ALA A 266 -14.60 -10.32 -16.50
N SER A 267 -14.74 -10.55 -15.19
CA SER A 267 -15.42 -9.67 -14.25
C SER A 267 -14.90 -8.23 -14.30
N ALA A 268 -15.82 -7.28 -14.41
CA ALA A 268 -15.55 -5.84 -14.38
C ALA A 268 -15.12 -5.41 -12.97
N HIS A 269 -15.91 -5.80 -11.96
CA HIS A 269 -15.60 -5.60 -10.54
C HIS A 269 -14.19 -6.10 -10.19
N ARG A 270 -13.82 -7.31 -10.63
CA ARG A 270 -12.49 -7.85 -10.36
C ARG A 270 -11.37 -7.04 -11.01
N ARG A 271 -11.64 -6.38 -12.13
CA ARG A 271 -10.69 -5.50 -12.80
C ARG A 271 -10.53 -4.19 -12.03
N GLU A 272 -11.62 -3.63 -11.50
CA GLU A 272 -11.59 -2.43 -10.66
C GLU A 272 -10.76 -2.66 -9.40
N VAL A 273 -10.97 -3.77 -8.70
CA VAL A 273 -10.15 -4.16 -7.52
C VAL A 273 -8.66 -4.30 -7.85
N GLN A 274 -8.32 -4.81 -9.04
CA GLN A 274 -6.93 -4.90 -9.49
C GLN A 274 -6.33 -3.53 -9.84
N ILE A 275 -7.13 -2.64 -10.44
CA ILE A 275 -6.70 -1.29 -10.77
C ILE A 275 -6.48 -0.47 -9.49
N SER A 276 -7.42 -0.52 -8.53
CA SER A 276 -7.30 0.19 -7.26
C SER A 276 -6.09 -0.29 -6.47
N GLY A 277 -5.89 -1.61 -6.34
CA GLY A 277 -4.75 -2.18 -5.63
C GLY A 277 -3.39 -1.87 -6.26
N PHE A 278 -3.33 -1.59 -7.56
CA PHE A 278 -2.08 -1.24 -8.26
C PHE A 278 -1.85 0.27 -8.39
N ALA A 279 -2.87 1.10 -8.16
CA ALA A 279 -2.79 2.54 -8.40
C ALA A 279 -1.64 3.24 -7.63
N PRO A 280 -1.40 2.97 -6.33
CA PRO A 280 -0.29 3.59 -5.60
C PRO A 280 1.08 3.26 -6.21
N LEU A 281 1.29 1.99 -6.57
CA LEU A 281 2.53 1.51 -7.18
C LEU A 281 2.70 2.08 -8.58
N ALA A 282 1.63 2.15 -9.37
CA ALA A 282 1.64 2.75 -10.68
C ALA A 282 2.07 4.23 -10.60
N ALA A 283 1.48 5.00 -9.70
CA ALA A 283 1.81 6.41 -9.49
C ALA A 283 3.29 6.58 -9.10
N PHE A 284 3.81 5.75 -8.20
CA PHE A 284 5.22 5.80 -7.82
C PHE A 284 6.16 5.42 -8.99
N LEU A 285 5.84 4.37 -9.75
CA LEU A 285 6.64 4.00 -10.93
C LEU A 285 6.64 5.09 -12.00
N GLU A 286 5.57 5.88 -12.12
CA GLU A 286 5.52 7.06 -12.99
C GLU A 286 6.40 8.19 -12.46
N GLU A 287 6.29 8.50 -11.15
CA GLU A 287 7.08 9.52 -10.45
C GLU A 287 8.59 9.33 -10.70
N VAL A 288 9.08 8.09 -10.53
CA VAL A 288 10.51 7.80 -10.76
C VAL A 288 10.84 7.52 -12.24
N GLY A 289 9.85 7.50 -13.13
CA GLY A 289 10.01 7.19 -14.55
C GLY A 289 10.51 5.77 -14.82
N LEU A 290 9.98 4.82 -14.07
CA LEU A 290 10.10 3.36 -14.25
C LEU A 290 8.80 2.72 -14.79
N MET A 291 7.83 3.52 -15.23
CA MET A 291 6.66 3.05 -15.96
C MET A 291 6.86 3.15 -17.49
N GLY A 292 7.60 2.19 -18.04
CA GLY A 292 7.92 2.12 -19.47
C GLY A 292 6.72 1.76 -20.35
N ARG A 293 6.85 2.00 -21.66
CA ARG A 293 5.75 1.77 -22.64
C ARG A 293 5.32 0.31 -22.73
N ILE A 294 6.27 -0.62 -22.72
CA ILE A 294 6.02 -2.07 -22.78
C ILE A 294 5.47 -2.53 -21.42
N GLY A 295 6.11 -2.10 -20.31
CA GLY A 295 5.65 -2.41 -18.95
C GLY A 295 4.19 -2.03 -18.76
N ARG A 296 3.83 -0.78 -19.09
CA ARG A 296 2.45 -0.29 -19.08
C ARG A 296 1.50 -1.11 -19.94
N ARG A 297 1.93 -1.53 -21.14
CA ARG A 297 1.11 -2.37 -22.01
C ARG A 297 0.85 -3.74 -21.37
N MET A 298 1.84 -4.33 -20.71
CA MET A 298 1.71 -5.60 -20.01
C MET A 298 0.75 -5.48 -18.83
N TRP A 299 0.93 -4.48 -17.96
CA TRP A 299 0.02 -4.19 -16.83
C TRP A 299 -1.44 -4.00 -17.27
N ARG A 300 -1.66 -3.24 -18.35
CA ARG A 300 -2.99 -3.07 -18.95
C ARG A 300 -3.55 -4.38 -19.48
N ARG A 301 -2.75 -5.17 -20.20
CA ARG A 301 -3.18 -6.48 -20.73
C ARG A 301 -3.51 -7.48 -19.62
N SER A 302 -2.85 -7.36 -18.46
CA SER A 302 -3.17 -8.17 -17.28
C SER A 302 -4.39 -7.69 -16.50
N GLY A 303 -4.87 -6.45 -16.71
CA GLY A 303 -6.06 -5.90 -16.05
C GLY A 303 -5.78 -5.02 -14.83
N PHE A 304 -4.53 -4.56 -14.66
CA PHE A 304 -4.12 -3.69 -13.53
C PHE A 304 -4.06 -2.21 -13.91
N LEU A 305 -4.27 -1.88 -15.18
CA LEU A 305 -4.41 -0.49 -15.64
C LEU A 305 -5.68 -0.36 -16.48
N PRO A 306 -6.33 0.82 -16.44
CA PRO A 306 -7.51 1.07 -17.25
C PRO A 306 -7.22 0.95 -18.74
N ALA A 307 -8.27 0.62 -19.50
CA ALA A 307 -8.21 0.63 -20.95
C ALA A 307 -7.83 2.04 -21.44
N LYS A 308 -7.12 2.12 -22.57
CA LYS A 308 -6.81 3.42 -23.17
C LYS A 308 -8.13 4.01 -23.68
N ALA A 309 -8.52 5.19 -23.19
CA ALA A 309 -9.64 5.92 -23.78
C ALA A 309 -9.42 6.07 -25.30
N PRO A 310 -10.44 5.87 -26.14
CA PRO A 310 -10.29 6.03 -27.58
C PRO A 310 -9.81 7.45 -27.90
N ARG A 311 -8.79 7.56 -28.76
CA ARG A 311 -8.34 8.86 -29.29
C ARG A 311 -9.39 9.32 -30.30
N GLY A 312 -10.17 10.34 -29.94
CA GLY A 312 -11.06 11.01 -30.88
C GLY A 312 -12.46 11.25 -30.34
N LEU A 313 -12.58 12.01 -29.26
CA LEU A 313 -13.76 12.82 -28.96
C LEU A 313 -13.24 14.12 -28.33
N THR A 314 -12.77 15.04 -29.17
CA THR A 314 -12.77 16.47 -28.82
C THR A 314 -14.20 16.96 -29.01
N GLY A 315 -15.01 16.87 -27.94
CA GLY A 315 -16.25 17.63 -27.78
C GLY A 315 -15.93 19.01 -27.17
N PRO A 316 -16.79 20.03 -27.39
CA PRO A 316 -16.42 21.43 -27.16
C PRO A 316 -16.31 21.77 -25.67
N ALA A 317 -15.48 22.77 -25.37
CA ALA A 317 -15.32 23.36 -24.06
C ALA A 317 -16.63 24.00 -23.55
N GLY A 318 -16.99 23.70 -22.29
CA GLY A 318 -18.12 24.26 -21.55
C GLY A 318 -18.29 23.52 -20.20
N PRO A 319 -18.78 24.18 -19.13
CA PRO A 319 -18.12 24.20 -17.82
C PRO A 319 -18.39 23.01 -16.89
N ASP A 320 -17.47 22.87 -15.94
CA ASP A 320 -17.40 21.89 -14.84
C ASP A 320 -18.66 21.82 -13.95
N ALA A 321 -19.12 20.59 -13.74
CA ALA A 321 -19.88 20.00 -12.62
C ALA A 321 -20.55 18.73 -13.19
N GLY A 322 -20.43 17.50 -12.69
CA GLY A 322 -20.25 16.98 -11.35
C GLY A 322 -21.17 15.75 -11.27
N SER A 323 -20.62 14.57 -10.99
CA SER A 323 -21.31 13.41 -10.37
C SER A 323 -20.36 12.21 -10.34
N GLU A 324 -19.41 12.25 -9.42
CA GLU A 324 -18.78 11.05 -8.85
C GLU A 324 -19.23 10.99 -7.38
N GLU A 325 -20.10 10.04 -7.05
CA GLU A 325 -20.31 9.59 -5.67
C GLU A 325 -19.38 8.40 -5.43
N GLY A 326 -18.48 8.53 -4.45
CA GLY A 326 -17.55 7.46 -4.06
C GLY A 326 -16.40 7.92 -3.18
N VAL A 327 -16.73 8.42 -1.98
CA VAL A 327 -15.83 8.73 -0.84
C VAL A 327 -14.72 9.74 -1.15
N THR A 328 -15.07 11.03 -1.02
CA THR A 328 -14.12 12.14 -0.95
C THR A 328 -13.33 12.08 0.35
N GLU A 329 -12.01 11.97 0.28
CA GLU A 329 -11.17 12.67 1.27
C GLU A 329 -11.53 14.15 1.13
N GLU A 330 -12.30 14.70 2.07
CA GLU A 330 -12.76 16.08 2.01
C GLU A 330 -11.56 17.03 2.07
N VAL A 331 -11.26 17.65 0.92
CA VAL A 331 -10.24 18.68 0.80
C VAL A 331 -10.93 20.03 0.82
N TYR A 332 -10.76 20.79 1.89
CA TYR A 332 -11.12 22.20 1.93
C TYR A 332 -10.08 23.00 1.14
N ASP A 333 -10.52 23.79 0.16
CA ASP A 333 -9.67 24.70 -0.62
C ASP A 333 -10.33 26.07 -0.67
N GLY A 334 -9.78 27.04 0.08
CA GLY A 334 -10.45 28.32 0.25
C GLY A 334 -9.71 29.29 1.17
N LEU A 335 -10.39 30.39 1.49
CA LEU A 335 -9.82 31.47 2.29
C LEU A 335 -9.96 31.19 3.79
N ALA A 336 -8.87 31.42 4.51
CA ALA A 336 -8.80 31.38 5.98
C ALA A 336 -8.18 32.68 6.53
N ILE A 337 -8.40 32.93 7.81
CA ILE A 337 -7.69 33.95 8.57
C ILE A 337 -6.64 33.24 9.43
N LEU A 338 -5.38 33.62 9.25
CA LEU A 338 -4.24 33.15 10.04
C LEU A 338 -3.86 34.22 11.05
N ASP A 339 -3.80 33.86 12.33
CA ASP A 339 -3.27 34.67 13.40
C ASP A 339 -2.03 33.98 14.01
N ASN A 340 -0.90 34.67 13.95
CA ASN A 340 0.39 34.22 14.46
C ASN A 340 0.95 35.12 15.58
N GLY A 341 0.10 35.95 16.21
CA GLY A 341 0.49 36.91 17.24
C GLY A 341 0.89 38.31 16.72
N ASP A 342 1.07 38.46 15.41
CA ASP A 342 1.36 39.74 14.73
C ASP A 342 0.13 40.29 13.97
N GLY A 343 -1.08 39.88 14.38
CA GLY A 343 -2.36 40.30 13.83
C GLY A 343 -2.94 39.38 12.75
N ASP A 344 -4.26 39.44 12.59
CA ASP A 344 -5.06 38.60 11.70
C ASP A 344 -4.76 38.86 10.21
N ARG A 345 -4.57 37.79 9.43
CA ARG A 345 -4.26 37.89 7.99
C ARG A 345 -5.07 36.91 7.17
N ARG A 346 -5.60 37.38 6.04
CA ARG A 346 -6.28 36.51 5.07
C ARG A 346 -5.25 35.75 4.24
N VAL A 347 -5.42 34.45 4.15
CA VAL A 347 -4.58 33.51 3.39
C VAL A 347 -5.46 32.50 2.65
N HIS A 348 -4.95 31.94 1.57
CA HIS A 348 -5.55 30.81 0.88
C HIS A 348 -4.93 29.50 1.37
N VAL A 349 -5.78 28.59 1.84
CA VAL A 349 -5.37 27.30 2.40
C VAL A 349 -6.02 26.15 1.66
N ARG A 350 -5.26 25.07 1.52
CA ARG A 350 -5.76 23.77 1.10
C ARG A 350 -5.53 22.77 2.23
N LEU A 351 -6.59 22.29 2.85
CA LEU A 351 -6.58 21.45 4.04
C LEU A 351 -7.31 20.13 3.76
N ALA A 352 -6.83 19.04 4.36
CA ALA A 352 -7.49 17.75 4.36
C ALA A 352 -7.30 17.10 5.73
N GLY A 353 -8.21 16.23 6.14
CA GLY A 353 -8.11 15.54 7.41
C GLY A 353 -8.66 14.12 7.38
N HIS A 354 -8.35 13.37 8.43
CA HIS A 354 -8.83 12.02 8.65
C HIS A 354 -8.90 11.73 10.15
N LEU A 355 -9.76 10.80 10.55
CA LEU A 355 -9.73 10.25 11.90
C LEU A 355 -8.53 9.29 12.04
N ASP A 356 -7.64 9.53 12.99
CA ASP A 356 -6.54 8.62 13.29
C ASP A 356 -7.06 7.50 14.23
N PRO A 357 -7.08 6.23 13.79
CA PRO A 357 -7.62 5.12 14.57
C PRO A 357 -6.71 4.68 15.72
N ILE A 358 -5.49 5.23 15.85
CA ILE A 358 -4.56 4.92 16.94
C ILE A 358 -4.91 5.73 18.20
N ASP A 359 -5.28 7.00 18.05
CA ASP A 359 -5.62 7.89 19.18
C ASP A 359 -7.09 8.34 19.21
N GLY A 360 -7.87 7.98 18.18
CA GLY A 360 -9.29 8.29 18.06
C GLY A 360 -9.57 9.77 17.80
N ARG A 361 -8.58 10.57 17.42
CA ARG A 361 -8.72 12.01 17.16
C ARG A 361 -8.72 12.30 15.68
N TYR A 362 -9.35 13.40 15.28
CA TYR A 362 -9.31 13.87 13.90
C TYR A 362 -7.99 14.63 13.66
N HIS A 363 -7.17 14.17 12.73
CA HIS A 363 -5.91 14.82 12.35
C HIS A 363 -6.09 15.48 11.00
N TRP A 364 -5.72 16.75 10.90
CA TRP A 364 -5.83 17.50 9.66
C TRP A 364 -4.53 18.24 9.37
N GLN A 365 -4.22 18.35 8.08
CA GLN A 365 -3.01 18.98 7.58
C GLN A 365 -3.27 19.66 6.25
N GLY A 366 -2.38 20.56 5.87
CA GLY A 366 -2.53 21.27 4.61
C GLY A 366 -1.41 22.23 4.30
N THR A 367 -1.69 23.09 3.32
CA THR A 367 -0.74 24.07 2.81
C THR A 367 -1.38 25.45 2.77
N ILE A 368 -0.64 26.45 3.23
CA ILE A 368 -0.94 27.87 3.05
C ILE A 368 -0.21 28.32 1.79
N LEU A 369 -0.97 28.73 0.76
CA LEU A 369 -0.45 28.93 -0.59
C LEU A 369 0.19 30.32 -0.80
N ASP A 370 -0.23 31.32 -0.02
CA ASP A 370 0.08 32.74 -0.22
C ASP A 370 0.63 33.44 1.05
N ALA A 371 1.13 32.68 2.02
CA ALA A 371 1.72 33.24 3.22
C ALA A 371 3.03 34.02 2.93
N PRO A 372 3.23 35.22 3.53
CA PRO A 372 4.47 35.97 3.40
C PRO A 372 5.69 35.20 3.90
N SER A 373 6.87 35.47 3.33
CA SER A 373 8.13 34.84 3.73
C SER A 373 8.56 35.11 5.18
N THR A 374 7.91 36.05 5.86
CA THR A 374 8.14 36.43 7.26
C THR A 374 7.44 35.51 8.26
N VAL A 375 6.50 34.66 7.82
CA VAL A 375 5.84 33.67 8.67
C VAL A 375 6.81 32.53 8.98
N THR A 376 7.04 32.27 10.27
CA THR A 376 7.96 31.25 10.77
C THR A 376 7.20 30.02 11.31
N PRO A 377 7.83 28.83 11.33
CA PRO A 377 7.23 27.65 11.94
C PRO A 377 6.93 27.86 13.43
N GLY A 378 5.71 27.57 13.85
CA GLY A 378 5.25 27.91 15.20
C GLY A 378 3.75 27.68 15.39
N PRO A 379 3.26 27.83 16.63
CA PRO A 379 1.83 27.78 16.94
C PRO A 379 1.11 28.96 16.27
N VAL A 380 -0.08 28.70 15.73
CA VAL A 380 -0.94 29.69 15.06
C VAL A 380 -2.41 29.36 15.32
N ARG A 381 -3.27 30.36 15.17
CA ARG A 381 -4.72 30.15 15.08
C ARG A 381 -5.16 30.27 13.63
N LEU A 382 -6.03 29.34 13.22
CA LEU A 382 -6.62 29.35 11.89
C LEU A 382 -8.14 29.45 12.00
N THR A 383 -8.72 30.44 11.31
CA THR A 383 -10.16 30.68 11.29
C THR A 383 -10.72 30.51 9.89
N ILE A 384 -11.75 29.67 9.73
CA ILE A 384 -12.53 29.52 8.50
C ILE A 384 -14.00 29.70 8.88
N GLY A 385 -14.69 30.63 8.21
CA GLY A 385 -16.05 31.01 8.59
C GLY A 385 -16.12 31.50 10.03
N THR A 386 -16.87 30.79 10.88
CA THR A 386 -17.03 31.09 12.31
C THR A 386 -16.14 30.23 13.22
N ARG A 387 -15.43 29.24 12.68
CA ARG A 387 -14.65 28.26 13.45
C ARG A 387 -13.20 28.70 13.54
N THR A 388 -12.64 28.72 14.75
CA THR A 388 -11.24 29.04 15.01
C THR A 388 -10.58 27.90 15.77
N VAL A 389 -9.43 27.43 15.28
CA VAL A 389 -8.70 26.30 15.86
C VAL A 389 -7.23 26.64 16.10
N GLU A 390 -6.64 26.01 17.11
CA GLU A 390 -5.20 26.00 17.33
C GLU A 390 -4.53 25.04 16.36
N ALA A 391 -3.46 25.50 15.72
CA ALA A 391 -2.72 24.75 14.72
C ALA A 391 -1.23 25.07 14.81
N ARG A 392 -0.42 24.39 14.00
CA ARG A 392 1.00 24.64 13.93
C ARG A 392 1.49 24.67 12.50
N ILE A 393 2.22 25.73 12.16
CA ILE A 393 3.02 25.75 10.95
C ILE A 393 4.24 24.88 11.18
N THR A 394 4.38 23.82 10.39
CA THR A 394 5.41 22.79 10.58
C THR A 394 6.70 23.14 9.86
N GLU A 395 6.60 23.60 8.61
CA GLU A 395 7.75 24.00 7.80
C GLU A 395 7.35 24.95 6.66
N ARG A 396 8.35 25.63 6.10
CA ARG A 396 8.23 26.35 4.83
C ARG A 396 8.78 25.48 3.71
N THR A 397 7.98 25.25 2.69
CA THR A 397 8.38 24.43 1.54
C THR A 397 9.39 25.19 0.67
N SER A 398 10.16 24.44 -0.12
CA SER A 398 11.10 25.04 -1.09
C SER A 398 10.42 25.86 -2.20
N GLN A 399 9.10 25.73 -2.35
CA GLN A 399 8.29 26.49 -3.32
C GLN A 399 7.73 27.78 -2.71
N GLY A 400 8.05 28.08 -1.45
CA GLY A 400 7.66 29.32 -0.78
C GLY A 400 6.33 29.26 -0.03
N THR A 401 5.60 28.14 -0.09
CA THR A 401 4.37 27.87 0.68
C THR A 401 4.69 27.37 2.09
N HIS A 402 3.69 27.33 2.98
CA HIS A 402 3.86 26.88 4.36
C HIS A 402 2.97 25.67 4.66
N SER A 403 3.54 24.64 5.27
CA SER A 403 2.79 23.47 5.74
C SER A 403 2.18 23.74 7.11
N ILE A 404 0.93 23.36 7.30
CA ILE A 404 0.16 23.54 8.54
C ILE A 404 -0.49 22.22 8.95
N ALA A 405 -0.55 21.95 10.26
CA ALA A 405 -1.22 20.78 10.80
C ALA A 405 -1.92 21.10 12.14
N GLY A 406 -2.97 20.33 12.43
CA GLY A 406 -3.71 20.39 13.69
C GLY A 406 -4.33 19.04 14.05
N VAL A 407 -4.73 18.92 15.31
CA VAL A 407 -5.34 17.72 15.89
C VAL A 407 -6.61 18.13 16.63
N GLY A 408 -7.70 17.41 16.41
CA GLY A 408 -9.05 17.74 16.88
C GLY A 408 -9.96 18.16 15.74
N GLU A 409 -11.09 18.76 16.09
CA GLU A 409 -12.08 19.24 15.13
C GLU A 409 -11.42 20.21 14.12
N PRO A 410 -11.60 20.00 12.80
CA PRO A 410 -10.99 20.86 11.79
C PRO A 410 -11.70 22.22 11.71
N PRO A 411 -11.03 23.25 11.16
CA PRO A 411 -11.64 24.57 11.00
C PRO A 411 -12.68 24.64 9.88
N PHE A 412 -12.79 23.60 9.03
CA PHE A 412 -13.77 23.50 7.94
C PHE A 412 -14.91 22.55 8.31
N GLU A 413 -16.07 22.71 7.66
CA GLU A 413 -17.22 21.81 7.88
C GLU A 413 -16.92 20.40 7.37
N LEU A 414 -17.37 19.41 8.13
CA LEU A 414 -17.36 17.99 7.78
C LEU A 414 -18.80 17.61 7.45
N ASP A 415 -19.08 17.14 6.23
CA ASP A 415 -20.46 16.78 5.88
C ASP A 415 -20.81 15.40 6.49
N GLY A 416 -21.69 15.41 7.51
CA GLY A 416 -22.42 14.22 7.96
C GLY A 416 -22.33 13.85 9.45
N ALA A 417 -22.95 14.65 10.32
CA ALA A 417 -23.57 14.18 11.56
C ALA A 417 -24.73 15.12 11.94
N ASP A 418 -25.74 15.20 11.08
CA ASP A 418 -27.00 15.83 11.48
C ASP A 418 -27.72 14.93 12.49
N GLU A 419 -28.12 15.60 13.57
CA GLU A 419 -28.84 15.11 14.72
C GLU A 419 -30.10 14.33 14.31
N ALA A 420 -30.08 13.01 14.52
CA ALA A 420 -31.30 12.22 14.55
C ALA A 420 -32.11 12.63 15.80
N GLY A 421 -33.25 13.26 15.54
CA GLY A 421 -34.11 13.91 16.52
C GLY A 421 -34.40 13.12 17.80
N VAL A 422 -34.15 13.77 18.93
CA VAL A 422 -34.85 13.48 20.18
C VAL A 422 -36.30 13.94 20.01
N SER A 423 -37.17 12.98 19.76
CA SER A 423 -38.60 13.13 19.97
C SER A 423 -38.85 13.35 21.47
N ALA A 424 -39.30 14.56 21.82
CA ALA A 424 -39.96 14.86 23.09
C ALA A 424 -41.33 15.45 22.77
N ALA A 425 -42.33 14.57 22.66
CA ALA A 425 -43.73 14.88 22.89
C ALA A 425 -44.24 13.88 23.92
N GLY A 426 -44.42 14.36 25.15
CA GLY A 426 -44.84 13.63 26.34
C GLY A 426 -44.69 14.54 27.55
#